data_AF-A0A1B0C5U6-F1
#
_entry.id   AF-A0A1B0C5U6-F1
#
_cell.length_a   1.000
_cell.length_b   1.000
_cell.length_c   1.000
_cell.angle_alpha   90.00
_cell.angle_beta   90.00
_cell.angle_gamma   90.00
#
_symmetry.space_group_name_H-M   'P 1'
#
loop_
_entity.id
_entity.type
_entity.pdbx_description
1 polymer ?
#
loop_
_entity_poly.entity_id
_entity_poly.type
_entity_poly.pdbx_seq_one_letter_code
_entity_poly.pdbx_strand_id
1 'polypeptide(L)'
;MKWMREHLEKTVTVNNVFGQNEMIFFYRFVQSFEDVTSSVRKAAFIGSPSRVSATVARAVQKAYHYRTQKQRKINNKTYRISTGIHSKDGKFIKNNVSTEDD
;
A
#
# COMPACT_ATOMS: atom_id res chain seq x y z
N MET A 1 6.02 2.60 29.21
CA MET A 1 6.97 3.73 29.08
C MET A 1 8.44 3.32 29.08
N LYS A 2 8.89 2.41 29.95
CA LYS A 2 10.31 2.00 30.05
C LYS A 2 10.91 1.53 28.70
N TRP A 3 10.23 0.61 28.01
CA TRP A 3 10.67 0.07 26.71
C TRP A 3 10.87 1.16 25.63
N MET A 4 9.94 2.11 25.52
CA MET A 4 10.06 3.22 24.56
C MET A 4 11.24 4.12 24.88
N ARG A 5 11.52 4.41 26.16
CA ARG A 5 12.68 5.21 26.55
C ARG A 5 14.00 4.52 26.19
N GLU A 6 14.05 3.20 26.32
CA GLU A 6 15.22 2.39 25.97
C GLU A 6 15.46 2.29 24.46
N HIS A 7 14.40 2.41 23.65
CA HIS A 7 14.44 2.36 22.17
C HIS A 7 14.35 3.74 21.52
N LEU A 8 14.32 4.81 22.30
CA LEU A 8 14.36 6.17 21.80
C LEU A 8 15.70 6.38 21.05
N GLU A 9 15.64 6.99 19.86
CA GLU A 9 16.79 7.24 18.96
C GLU A 9 17.54 6.00 18.45
N LYS A 10 17.06 4.78 18.74
CA LYS A 10 17.62 3.54 18.21
C LYS A 10 16.85 3.07 16.98
N THR A 11 17.56 2.43 16.06
CA THR A 11 16.95 1.82 14.88
C THR A 11 16.22 0.53 15.27
N VAL A 12 14.96 0.42 14.83
CA VAL A 12 14.16 -0.82 14.93
C VAL A 12 14.01 -1.39 13.52
N THR A 13 14.42 -2.63 13.33
CA THR A 13 14.35 -3.30 12.03
C THR A 13 12.94 -3.85 11.74
N VAL A 14 12.60 -4.03 10.46
CA VAL A 14 11.31 -4.58 10.03
C VAL A 14 11.07 -5.98 10.61
N ASN A 15 12.12 -6.81 10.72
CA ASN A 15 12.06 -8.16 11.29
C ASN A 15 11.68 -8.18 12.78
N ASN A 16 11.91 -7.10 13.52
CA ASN A 16 11.53 -7.00 14.93
C ASN A 16 10.06 -6.61 15.11
N VAL A 17 9.41 -6.13 14.04
CA VAL A 17 8.02 -5.62 14.07
C VAL A 17 7.07 -6.59 13.40
N PHE A 18 7.47 -7.21 12.28
CA PHE A 18 6.65 -8.13 11.51
C PHE A 18 7.28 -9.52 11.43
N GLY A 19 6.42 -10.53 11.43
CA GLY A 19 6.79 -11.94 11.27
C GLY A 19 6.63 -12.43 9.83
N GLN A 20 7.35 -13.50 9.50
CA GLN A 20 7.08 -14.26 8.28
C GLN A 20 5.72 -14.96 8.39
N ASN A 21 4.99 -15.01 7.28
CA ASN A 21 3.62 -15.54 7.19
C ASN A 21 2.55 -14.78 8.00
N GLU A 22 2.87 -13.59 8.53
CA GLU A 22 1.91 -12.74 9.21
C GLU A 22 0.93 -12.08 8.24
N MET A 23 -0.32 -11.91 8.67
CA MET A 23 -1.34 -11.16 7.92
C MET A 23 -1.29 -9.68 8.31
N ILE A 24 -0.96 -8.82 7.35
CA ILE A 24 -0.81 -7.38 7.56
C ILE A 24 -1.79 -6.56 6.72
N PHE A 25 -2.05 -5.35 7.22
CA PHE A 25 -2.86 -4.34 6.54
C PHE A 25 -1.97 -3.28 5.92
N PHE A 26 -2.27 -2.89 4.68
CA PHE A 26 -1.60 -1.76 4.04
C PHE A 26 -2.53 -0.56 3.93
N TYR A 27 -1.98 0.60 4.28
CA TYR A 27 -2.57 1.90 4.02
C TYR A 27 -1.79 2.55 2.88
N ARG A 28 -2.48 2.98 1.83
CA ARG A 28 -1.83 3.56 0.65
C ARG A 28 -2.72 4.58 -0.05
N PHE A 29 -2.08 5.62 -0.60
CA PHE A 29 -2.67 6.49 -1.60
C PHE A 29 -2.63 5.82 -2.97
N VAL A 30 -3.78 5.65 -3.60
CA VAL A 30 -3.86 5.00 -4.91
C VAL A 30 -3.80 6.06 -6.01
N GLN A 31 -2.68 6.12 -6.72
CA GLN A 31 -2.59 6.85 -7.98
C GLN A 31 -3.31 6.04 -9.06
N SER A 32 -4.25 6.67 -9.76
CA SER A 32 -4.91 6.09 -10.94
C SER A 32 -4.97 7.16 -12.03
N PHE A 33 -4.22 7.00 -13.12
CA PHE A 33 -4.52 7.76 -14.33
C PHE A 33 -5.67 7.07 -15.02
N GLU A 34 -6.85 7.71 -15.04
CA GLU A 34 -7.93 7.49 -16.01
C GLU A 34 -9.14 8.31 -15.57
N ASP A 35 -9.36 9.47 -16.16
CA ASP A 35 -10.58 10.26 -15.92
C ASP A 35 -11.83 9.59 -16.50
N VAL A 36 -13.00 10.24 -16.38
CA VAL A 36 -14.33 9.83 -16.90
C VAL A 36 -14.38 9.67 -18.44
N THR A 37 -13.22 9.63 -19.10
CA THR A 37 -13.05 9.69 -20.54
C THR A 37 -11.92 8.76 -20.97
N SER A 38 -12.15 7.44 -20.97
CA SER A 38 -11.31 6.56 -21.81
C SER A 38 -11.73 6.57 -23.28
N SER A 39 -12.78 7.31 -23.69
CA SER A 39 -12.83 7.95 -25.03
C SER A 39 -14.11 8.74 -25.43
N VAL A 40 -15.38 8.43 -25.05
CA VAL A 40 -16.55 9.09 -25.70
C VAL A 40 -17.88 9.22 -24.90
N ARG A 41 -17.93 9.37 -23.56
CA ARG A 41 -19.23 9.28 -22.84
C ARG A 41 -19.45 10.37 -21.77
N LYS A 42 -20.13 11.46 -22.15
CA LYS A 42 -20.80 12.38 -21.21
C LYS A 42 -22.08 11.73 -20.66
N ALA A 43 -22.52 12.13 -19.47
CA ALA A 43 -23.82 11.71 -18.95
C ALA A 43 -24.94 12.31 -19.83
N ALA A 44 -25.85 11.46 -20.33
CA ALA A 44 -26.94 11.90 -21.21
C ALA A 44 -28.03 12.70 -20.47
N PHE A 45 -28.19 12.47 -19.16
CA PHE A 45 -29.16 13.15 -18.30
C PHE A 45 -28.59 13.35 -16.90
N ILE A 46 -28.85 14.51 -16.29
CA ILE A 46 -28.22 14.95 -15.02
C ILE A 46 -29.23 15.19 -13.88
N GLY A 47 -30.53 14.98 -14.12
CA GLY A 47 -31.60 15.09 -13.12
C GLY A 47 -32.69 16.09 -13.49
N SER A 48 -33.87 15.91 -12.88
CA SER A 48 -35.07 16.75 -13.06
C SER A 48 -35.26 17.91 -12.06
N PRO A 49 -34.69 17.91 -10.82
CA PRO A 49 -34.80 19.07 -9.94
C PRO A 49 -34.01 20.28 -10.46
N SER A 50 -34.35 21.49 -10.01
CA SER A 50 -33.66 22.74 -10.38
C SER A 50 -32.18 22.80 -9.97
N ARG A 51 -31.70 21.79 -9.22
CA ARG A 51 -30.30 21.62 -8.84
C ARG A 51 -29.85 20.18 -9.09
N VAL A 52 -28.62 20.03 -9.57
CA VAL A 52 -28.01 18.71 -9.80
C VAL A 52 -27.62 18.08 -8.47
N SER A 53 -28.11 16.87 -8.21
CA SER A 53 -27.80 16.10 -7.00
C SER A 53 -26.29 15.79 -6.88
N ALA A 54 -25.81 15.64 -5.64
CA ALA A 54 -24.44 15.22 -5.32
C ALA A 54 -24.13 13.78 -5.74
N THR A 55 -25.15 12.94 -5.92
CA THR A 55 -25.00 11.53 -6.31
C THR A 55 -24.76 11.34 -7.81
N VAL A 56 -24.95 12.39 -8.63
CA VAL A 56 -24.76 12.32 -10.08
C VAL A 56 -23.26 12.24 -10.39
N ALA A 57 -22.87 11.28 -11.25
CA ALA A 57 -21.50 11.11 -11.67
C ALA A 57 -20.97 12.35 -12.39
N ARG A 58 -19.77 12.80 -12.00
CA ARG A 58 -19.10 13.98 -12.56
C ARG A 58 -17.65 13.64 -12.86
N ALA A 59 -17.06 14.38 -13.79
CA ALA A 59 -15.61 14.40 -13.93
C ALA A 59 -15.03 15.01 -12.65
N VAL A 60 -14.21 14.24 -11.94
CA VAL A 60 -13.58 14.61 -10.67
C VAL A 60 -12.29 13.82 -10.53
N GLN A 61 -11.38 14.29 -9.67
CA GLN A 61 -10.15 13.60 -9.32
C GLN A 61 -10.44 12.14 -8.92
N LYS A 62 -10.01 11.17 -9.74
CA LYS A 62 -10.17 9.73 -9.46
C LYS A 62 -9.04 9.15 -8.62
N ALA A 63 -7.90 9.83 -8.57
CA ALA A 63 -6.66 9.37 -7.94
C ALA A 63 -6.39 10.03 -6.59
N TYR A 64 -5.42 9.50 -5.85
CA TYR A 64 -4.95 10.01 -4.56
C TYR A 64 -6.00 10.02 -3.45
N HIS A 65 -7.01 9.18 -3.56
CA HIS A 65 -7.90 8.92 -2.44
C HIS A 65 -7.18 8.08 -1.39
N TYR A 66 -7.32 8.45 -0.13
CA TYR A 66 -6.97 7.57 0.97
C TYR A 66 -7.81 6.30 0.84
N ARG A 67 -7.14 5.16 0.72
CA ARG A 67 -7.78 3.84 0.75
C ARG A 67 -7.09 3.00 1.80
N THR A 68 -7.87 2.53 2.76
CA THR A 68 -7.63 1.22 3.34
C THR A 68 -7.93 0.23 2.22
N GLN A 69 -7.02 -0.68 1.87
CA GLN A 69 -7.19 -1.54 0.69
C GLN A 69 -8.65 -2.03 0.51
N LYS A 70 -9.23 -1.84 -0.69
CA LYS A 70 -10.62 -2.26 -1.00
C LYS A 70 -10.81 -3.73 -0.63
N GLN A 71 -12.00 -4.07 -0.12
CA GLN A 71 -12.41 -5.34 0.52
C GLN A 71 -11.96 -6.69 -0.07
N ARG A 72 -11.30 -6.75 -1.23
CA ARG A 72 -10.76 -8.00 -1.80
C ARG A 72 -9.42 -8.46 -1.20
N LYS A 73 -8.69 -7.61 -0.47
CA LYS A 73 -7.37 -7.95 0.14
C LYS A 73 -7.16 -7.27 1.50
N ILE A 74 -8.14 -7.41 2.39
CA ILE A 74 -8.02 -6.87 3.75
C ILE A 74 -6.87 -7.56 4.52
N ASN A 75 -6.48 -8.78 4.13
CA ASN A 75 -5.42 -9.54 4.77
C ASN A 75 -4.33 -9.86 3.74
N ASN A 76 -3.20 -9.17 3.79
CA ASN A 76 -2.04 -9.51 2.94
C ASN A 76 -1.06 -10.36 3.73
N LYS A 77 -0.69 -11.52 3.20
CA LYS A 77 0.28 -12.40 3.84
C LYS A 77 1.70 -11.97 3.50
N THR A 78 2.54 -11.79 4.52
CA THR A 78 3.98 -11.57 4.35
C THR A 78 4.64 -12.91 4.00
N TYR A 79 5.12 -13.08 2.76
CA TYR A 79 5.73 -14.35 2.34
C TYR A 79 7.18 -14.52 2.81
N ARG A 80 7.97 -13.44 2.75
CA ARG A 80 9.38 -13.43 3.12
C ARG A 80 9.75 -12.05 3.63
N ILE A 81 10.54 -12.02 4.70
CA ILE A 81 11.24 -10.81 5.14
C ILE A 81 12.73 -11.11 5.02
N SER A 82 13.38 -10.55 4.00
CA SER A 82 14.78 -10.79 3.71
C SER A 82 15.66 -9.68 4.26
N THR A 83 16.85 -10.06 4.71
CA THR A 83 17.89 -9.09 5.08
C THR A 83 18.40 -8.41 3.80
N GLY A 84 18.66 -7.10 3.88
CA GLY A 84 19.34 -6.37 2.81
C GLY A 84 20.77 -6.88 2.58
N ILE A 85 21.45 -6.29 1.59
CA ILE A 85 22.88 -6.54 1.37
C ILE A 85 23.63 -6.14 2.63
N HIS A 86 24.36 -7.08 3.21
CA HIS A 86 25.09 -6.86 4.46
C HIS A 86 26.49 -7.46 4.37
N SER A 87 27.41 -6.90 5.16
CA SER A 87 28.76 -7.45 5.31
C SER A 87 28.77 -8.43 6.47
N LYS A 88 29.31 -9.62 6.26
CA LYS A 88 29.60 -10.59 7.30
C LYS A 88 31.03 -11.09 7.07
N ASP A 89 31.84 -11.09 8.11
CA ASP A 89 33.22 -11.58 8.04
C ASP A 89 34.06 -10.92 6.93
N GLY A 90 33.84 -9.61 6.71
CA GLY A 90 34.54 -8.82 5.70
C GLY A 90 34.09 -9.08 4.25
N LYS A 91 33.09 -9.93 4.03
CA LYS A 91 32.52 -10.23 2.71
C LYS A 91 31.10 -9.69 2.59
N PHE A 92 30.81 -9.11 1.43
CA PHE A 92 29.45 -8.67 1.10
C PHE A 92 28.57 -9.85 0.71
N ILE A 93 27.54 -10.10 1.50
CA ILE A 93 26.50 -11.10 1.25
C ILE A 93 25.36 -10.43 0.48
N LYS A 94 25.04 -10.97 -0.71
CA LYS A 94 24.02 -10.46 -1.63
C LYS A 94 22.94 -11.50 -2.00
N ASN A 95 22.79 -12.57 -1.22
CA ASN A 95 21.91 -13.70 -1.51
C ASN A 95 20.46 -13.52 -0.98
N ASN A 96 19.97 -12.29 -0.91
CA ASN A 96 18.68 -11.94 -0.29
C ASN A 96 17.43 -12.50 -1.00
N VAL A 97 17.58 -12.98 -2.24
CA VAL A 97 16.51 -13.62 -3.04
C VAL A 97 16.71 -15.15 -3.14
N SER A 98 17.87 -15.69 -2.78
CA SER A 98 18.13 -17.13 -2.88
C SER A 98 17.15 -17.98 -2.07
N THR A 99 16.82 -19.16 -2.56
CA THR A 99 15.93 -20.15 -1.94
C THR A 99 16.65 -21.47 -1.66
N GLU A 100 16.04 -22.35 -0.87
CA GLU A 100 16.63 -23.66 -0.51
C GLU A 100 16.81 -24.60 -1.71
N ASP A 101 16.06 -24.34 -2.80
CA ASP A 101 16.08 -25.12 -4.04
C ASP A 101 17.07 -24.58 -5.11
N ASP A 102 17.90 -23.58 -4.78
CA ASP A 102 18.92 -23.01 -5.70
C ASP A 102 20.24 -23.80 -5.75
#